data_AF-A0A523ZVB0-F1
#
_entry.id   AF-A0A523ZVB0-F1
#
_cell.length_a   1.000
_cell.length_b   1.000
_cell.length_c   1.000
_cell.angle_alpha   90.00
_cell.angle_beta   90.00
_cell.angle_gamma   90.00
#
_symmetry.space_group_name_H-M   'P 1'
#
loop_
_entity.id
_entity.type
_entity.pdbx_description
1 polymer ?
#
loop_
_entity_poly.entity_id
_entity_poly.type
_entity_poly.pdbx_seq_one_letter_code
_entity_poly.pdbx_strand_id
1 'polypeptide(L)'
;MKGFFPSLKKYQEIDELYEGQLLGFFSFRPDEKKINKLLAPHAYGKLFLEINPNPQKRLIIKSYVVDYKKEFFLSPIKLKNIR
;
A
#
# COMPACT_ATOMS: atom_id res chain seq x y z
N MET A 1 6.54 -13.93 -10.27
CA MET A 1 5.11 -14.29 -10.09
C MET A 1 4.26 -13.10 -10.51
N LYS A 2 3.16 -13.28 -11.25
CA LYS A 2 2.34 -12.19 -11.80
C LYS A 2 1.36 -11.66 -10.74
N GLY A 3 1.43 -10.37 -10.42
CA GLY A 3 0.50 -9.69 -9.52
C GLY A 3 -0.93 -9.76 -10.03
N PHE A 4 -1.89 -9.84 -9.11
CA PHE A 4 -3.32 -9.83 -9.42
C PHE A 4 -3.68 -8.46 -9.99
N PHE A 5 -4.01 -8.39 -11.28
CA PHE A 5 -4.50 -7.17 -11.91
C PHE A 5 -6.00 -7.04 -11.60
N PRO A 6 -6.45 -6.12 -10.73
CA PRO A 6 -7.80 -5.60 -10.92
C PRO A 6 -7.81 -4.92 -12.29
N SER A 7 -8.80 -5.26 -13.12
CA SER A 7 -8.97 -4.65 -14.45
C SER A 7 -8.98 -3.12 -14.32
N LEU A 8 -8.65 -2.41 -15.41
CA LEU A 8 -8.77 -0.94 -15.48
C LEU A 8 -10.13 -0.46 -14.94
N LYS A 9 -11.18 -1.23 -15.21
CA LYS A 9 -12.53 -1.03 -14.68
C LYS A 9 -12.57 -0.97 -13.15
N LYS A 10 -11.94 -1.91 -12.45
CA LYS A 10 -11.87 -1.88 -10.98
C LYS A 10 -11.06 -0.72 -10.43
N TYR A 11 -10.03 -0.26 -11.15
CA TYR A 11 -9.32 0.96 -10.78
C TYR A 11 -10.23 2.18 -10.87
N GLN A 12 -10.95 2.33 -11.99
CA GLN A 12 -11.91 3.42 -12.18
C GLN A 12 -13.05 3.36 -11.16
N GLU A 13 -13.62 2.17 -10.90
CA GLU A 13 -14.67 1.97 -9.88
C GLU A 13 -14.21 2.41 -8.49
N ILE A 14 -12.96 2.08 -8.10
CA ILE A 14 -12.41 2.50 -6.81
C ILE A 14 -12.14 4.00 -6.79
N ASP A 15 -11.56 4.55 -7.86
CA ASP A 15 -11.22 5.96 -7.92
C ASP A 15 -12.47 6.85 -7.92
N GLU A 16 -13.52 6.44 -8.64
CA GLU A 16 -14.85 7.05 -8.64
C GLU A 16 -15.54 6.92 -7.26
N LEU A 17 -15.55 5.72 -6.67
CA LEU A 17 -16.19 5.47 -5.38
C LEU A 17 -15.63 6.34 -4.25
N TYR A 18 -14.33 6.61 -4.29
CA TYR A 18 -13.64 7.41 -3.28
C TYR A 18 -13.35 8.84 -3.77
N GLU A 19 -13.82 9.26 -4.95
CA GLU A 19 -13.58 10.58 -5.53
C GLU A 19 -12.08 10.99 -5.49
N GLY A 20 -11.17 10.04 -5.76
CA GLY A 20 -9.72 10.26 -5.65
C GLY A 20 -9.18 10.43 -4.22
N GLN A 21 -10.01 10.33 -3.19
CA GLN A 21 -9.64 10.48 -1.77
C GLN A 21 -8.97 9.22 -1.17
N LEU A 22 -8.87 8.12 -1.93
CA LEU A 22 -8.19 6.92 -1.46
C LEU A 22 -6.67 7.13 -1.44
N LEU A 23 -6.16 7.53 -0.28
CA LEU A 23 -4.75 7.84 -0.05
C LEU A 23 -3.84 6.62 0.04
N GLY A 24 -4.38 5.44 0.41
CA GLY A 24 -3.55 4.28 0.68
C GLY A 24 -4.23 3.10 1.33
N PHE A 25 -3.41 2.11 1.69
CA PHE A 25 -3.80 0.85 2.30
C PHE A 25 -2.96 0.59 3.56
N PHE A 26 -3.42 -0.30 4.42
CA PHE A 26 -2.64 -0.77 5.56
C PHE A 26 -2.85 -2.27 5.79
N SER A 27 -1.90 -2.90 6.47
CA SER A 27 -2.02 -4.29 6.88
C SER A 27 -1.27 -4.56 8.19
N PHE A 28 -1.87 -5.40 9.03
CA PHE A 28 -1.22 -5.90 10.24
C PHE A 28 -0.37 -7.11 9.90
N ARG A 29 0.95 -7.01 10.16
CA ARG A 29 1.93 -8.09 9.91
C ARG A 29 1.72 -8.76 8.53
N PRO A 30 1.78 -8.00 7.42
CA PRO A 30 1.58 -8.56 6.09
C PRO A 30 2.65 -9.61 5.79
N ASP A 31 2.23 -10.71 5.17
CA ASP A 31 3.14 -11.67 4.55
C ASP A 31 3.48 -11.21 3.11
N GLU A 32 4.49 -11.84 2.50
CA GLU A 32 4.89 -11.54 1.13
C GLU A 32 3.72 -11.67 0.13
N LYS A 33 2.82 -12.63 0.36
CA LYS A 33 1.67 -12.86 -0.51
C LYS A 33 0.71 -11.67 -0.50
N LYS A 34 0.44 -11.06 0.67
CA LYS A 34 -0.36 -9.84 0.79
C LYS A 34 0.35 -8.64 0.19
N ILE A 35 1.66 -8.49 0.42
CA ILE A 35 2.45 -7.41 -0.18
C ILE A 35 2.38 -7.49 -1.70
N ASN A 36 2.57 -8.67 -2.29
CA ASN A 36 2.50 -8.87 -3.74
C ASN A 36 1.14 -8.56 -4.35
N LYS A 37 0.04 -8.64 -3.58
CA LYS A 37 -1.28 -8.19 -4.04
C LYS A 37 -1.41 -6.67 -4.10
N LEU A 38 -0.69 -5.96 -3.23
CA LEU A 38 -0.65 -4.49 -3.19
C LEU A 38 0.30 -3.93 -4.26
N LEU A 39 1.29 -4.70 -4.69
CA LEU A 39 2.22 -4.34 -5.78
C LEU A 39 1.56 -4.49 -7.15
N ALA A 40 0.53 -3.67 -7.40
CA ALA A 40 -0.26 -3.70 -8.63
C ALA A 40 -0.56 -2.28 -9.11
N PRO A 41 -0.91 -2.09 -10.42
CA PRO A 41 -1.07 -0.76 -11.01
C PRO A 41 -2.00 0.19 -10.26
N HIS A 42 -3.12 -0.32 -9.73
CA HIS A 42 -4.11 0.48 -9.01
C HIS A 42 -3.60 1.08 -7.69
N ALA A 43 -2.50 0.55 -7.14
CA ALA A 43 -1.90 1.05 -5.91
C ALA A 43 -0.76 2.05 -6.17
N TYR A 44 -0.34 2.23 -7.43
CA TYR A 44 0.72 3.14 -7.79
C TYR A 44 0.47 4.55 -7.24
N GLY A 45 1.51 5.13 -6.61
CA GLY A 45 1.44 6.44 -5.96
C GLY A 45 0.67 6.46 -4.63
N LYS A 46 0.03 5.36 -4.22
CA LYS A 46 -0.71 5.28 -2.95
C LYS A 46 0.20 4.87 -1.80
N LEU A 47 -0.13 5.34 -0.60
CA LEU A 47 0.54 5.01 0.65
C LEU A 47 0.24 3.55 1.04
N PHE A 48 1.23 2.82 1.55
CA PHE A 48 1.05 1.56 2.23
C PHE A 48 1.66 1.60 3.63
N LEU A 49 0.87 1.21 4.63
CA LEU A 49 1.30 1.14 6.03
C LEU A 49 1.39 -0.32 6.50
N GLU A 50 2.59 -0.73 6.88
CA GLU A 50 2.84 -2.00 7.56
C GLU A 50 2.78 -1.76 9.07
N ILE A 51 1.76 -2.33 9.71
CA ILE A 51 1.52 -2.17 11.14
C ILE A 51 1.95 -3.44 11.85
N ASN A 52 2.96 -3.32 12.69
CA ASN A 52 3.46 -4.41 13.51
C ASN A 52 3.13 -4.14 14.98
N PRO A 53 2.05 -4.73 15.51
CA PRO A 53 1.76 -4.68 16.93
C PRO A 53 2.83 -5.50 17.65
N ASN A 54 3.60 -4.84 18.51
CA ASN A 54 4.53 -5.51 19.40
C ASN A 54 3.90 -5.53 20.80
N PRO A 55 3.63 -6.70 21.41
CA PRO A 55 3.00 -6.77 22.73
C PRO A 55 3.81 -6.09 23.85
N GLN A 56 5.12 -5.90 23.66
CA GLN A 56 6.05 -5.38 24.66
C GLN A 56 6.55 -3.96 24.35
N LYS A 57 6.23 -3.41 23.17
CA LYS A 57 6.69 -2.08 22.72
C LYS A 57 5.53 -1.26 22.17
N ARG A 58 5.79 0.02 21.87
CA ARG A 58 4.87 0.85 21.07
C ARG A 58 4.65 0.24 19.68
N LEU A 59 3.47 0.51 19.11
CA LEU A 59 3.09 0.14 17.74
C LEU A 59 4.19 0.57 16.75
N ILE A 60 4.70 -0.36 15.94
CA ILE A 60 5.68 -0.06 14.90
C ILE A 60 4.90 0.12 13.59
N ILE A 61 5.00 1.30 12.99
CA ILE A 61 4.42 1.60 11.68
C ILE A 61 5.58 1.85 10.71
N LYS A 62 5.66 1.04 9.66
CA LYS A 62 6.54 1.32 8.51
C LYS A 62 5.67 1.84 7.37
N SER A 63 6.16 2.86 6.69
CA SER A 63 5.41 3.56 5.65
C SER A 63 6.12 3.43 4.32
N TYR A 64 5.35 3.18 3.26
CA TYR A 64 5.86 2.99 1.91
C TYR A 64 4.95 3.69 0.91
N VAL A 65 5.48 4.03 -0.26
CA VAL A 65 4.67 4.33 -1.45
C VAL A 65 4.85 3.19 -2.43
N VAL A 66 3.79 2.77 -3.11
CA VAL A 66 3.91 1.83 -4.22
C VAL A 66 4.44 2.58 -5.43
N ASP A 67 5.65 2.25 -5.85
CA ASP A 67 6.35 2.88 -6.97
C ASP A 67 6.59 1.85 -8.09
N TYR A 68 7.03 2.31 -9.27
CA TYR A 68 7.23 1.48 -10.44
C TYR A 68 8.57 1.76 -11.13
N LYS A 69 9.41 0.72 -11.23
CA LYS A 69 10.63 0.73 -12.05
C LYS A 69 10.77 -0.63 -12.73
N LYS A 70 10.18 -0.78 -13.92
CA LYS A 70 10.01 -2.05 -14.65
C LYS A 70 9.08 -3.06 -13.94
N GLU A 71 9.08 -3.07 -12.62
CA GLU A 71 8.16 -3.78 -11.74
C GLU A 71 7.67 -2.87 -10.60
N PHE A 72 6.54 -3.23 -9.98
CA PHE A 72 6.01 -2.51 -8.82
C PHE A 72 6.77 -2.90 -7.56
N PHE A 73 7.14 -1.91 -6.74
CA PHE A 73 7.85 -2.15 -5.48
C PHE A 73 7.39 -1.19 -4.37
N LEU A 74 7.65 -1.56 -3.12
CA LEU A 74 7.43 -0.69 -1.97
C LEU A 74 8.65 0.22 -1.77
N SER A 75 8.49 1.50 -2.04
CA SER A 75 9.51 2.52 -1.76
C SER A 75 9.33 3.03 -0.33
N PRO A 76 10.30 2.83 0.58
CA PRO A 76 10.16 3.26 1.97
C PRO A 76 10.14 4.79 2.05
N ILE A 77 9.19 5.32 2.83
CA ILE A 77 9.08 6.76 3.08
C ILE A 77 9.00 7.05 4.58
N LYS A 78 9.43 8.25 4.96
CA LYS A 78 9.29 8.75 6.32
C LYS A 78 8.12 9.73 6.36
N LEU A 79 7.04 9.35 7.05
CA LEU A 79 5.96 10.29 7.35
C LEU A 79 6.48 11.35 8.34
N LYS A 80 6.13 12.62 8.10
CA LYS A 80 6.35 13.66 9.10
C LYS A 80 5.46 13.35 10.30
N ASN A 81 6.03 13.40 11.50
CA ASN A 81 5.21 13.38 12.71
C ASN A 81 4.34 14.64 12.68
N ILE A 82 3.03 14.45 12.54
CA ILE A 82 2.06 15.51 12.81
C ILE A 82 1.97 15.55 14.34
N ARG A 83 2.65 16.53 14.94
CA ARG A 83 2.48 16.89 16.34
C ARG A 83 1.52 18.07 16.41
#